data_AF-A0A925U1Q8-F1
#
_entry.id   AF-A0A925U1Q8-F1
#
_cell.length_a   1.000
_cell.length_b   1.000
_cell.length_c   1.000
_cell.angle_alpha   90.00
_cell.angle_beta   90.00
_cell.angle_gamma   90.00
#
_symmetry.space_group_name_H-M   'P 1'
#
loop_
_entity.id
_entity.type
_entity.pdbx_description
1 polymer ?
#
loop_
_entity_poly.entity_id
_entity_poly.type
_entity_poly.pdbx_seq_one_letter_code
_entity_poly.pdbx_strand_id
1 'polypeptide(L)'
;EQLDEALRHPVDAIMLDNMTPTQLRKAVAIARAANPRIILEASGGVTLETVRGMAETGVDLISSGALTHSAKTLDVGFDFQNETLF
;
A
#
# COMPACT_ATOMS: atom_id res chain seq x y z
N GLU A 1 -2.00 21.34 -2.22
CA GLU A 1 -2.32 22.08 -0.99
C GLU A 1 -1.92 21.30 0.25
N GLN A 2 -2.63 20.24 0.66
CA GLN A 2 -2.26 19.46 1.85
C GLN A 2 -0.87 18.80 1.75
N LEU A 3 -0.49 18.29 0.58
CA LEU A 3 0.85 17.74 0.35
C LEU A 3 1.94 18.80 0.55
N ASP A 4 1.74 19.99 0.00
CA ASP A 4 2.71 21.09 0.09
C ASP A 4 2.83 21.63 1.52
N GLU A 5 1.76 21.57 2.29
CA GLU A 5 1.77 21.85 3.72
C GLU A 5 2.56 20.78 4.49
N ALA A 6 2.24 19.50 4.29
CA ALA A 6 2.93 18.39 4.95
C ALA A 6 4.45 18.40 4.70
N LEU A 7 4.88 18.72 3.48
CA LEU A 7 6.30 18.82 3.11
C LEU A 7 7.07 19.94 3.81
N ARG A 8 6.38 20.91 4.43
CA ARG A 8 7.02 21.98 5.23
C ARG A 8 7.30 21.55 6.68
N HIS A 9 6.83 20.38 7.08
CA HIS A 9 7.04 19.83 8.41
C HIS A 9 8.08 18.70 8.39
N PRO A 10 8.77 18.45 9.52
CA PRO A 10 9.74 17.37 9.64
C PRO A 10 9.01 16.03 9.85
N VAL A 11 8.42 15.51 8.77
CA VAL A 11 7.77 14.19 8.75
C VAL A 11 8.63 13.19 8.01
N ASP A 12 8.58 11.92 8.42
CA ASP A 12 9.32 10.83 7.78
C ASP A 12 8.55 10.22 6.61
N ALA A 13 7.21 10.25 6.68
CA ALA A 13 6.32 9.68 5.68
C ALA A 13 5.07 10.54 5.46
N ILE A 14 4.52 10.48 4.25
CA ILE A 14 3.25 11.11 3.86
C ILE A 14 2.37 10.06 3.18
N MET A 15 1.16 9.88 3.71
CA MET A 15 0.14 9.04 3.10
C MET A 15 -0.70 9.83 2.10
N LEU A 16 -0.80 9.32 0.88
CA LEU A 16 -1.58 9.84 -0.24
C LEU A 16 -2.86 9.02 -0.36
N ASP A 17 -3.93 9.53 0.25
CA ASP A 17 -5.21 8.81 0.36
C ASP A 17 -6.11 8.99 -0.87
N ASN A 18 -6.71 7.90 -1.33
CA ASN A 18 -7.73 7.83 -2.39
C ASN A 18 -7.37 8.59 -3.69
N MET A 19 -6.09 8.59 -4.07
CA MET A 19 -5.61 9.26 -5.28
C MET A 19 -5.57 8.32 -6.49
N THR A 20 -5.95 8.84 -7.65
CA THR A 20 -5.76 8.14 -8.94
C THR A 20 -4.28 8.03 -9.30
N PRO A 21 -3.86 7.09 -10.18
CA PRO A 21 -2.47 6.98 -10.62
C PRO A 21 -1.89 8.28 -11.22
N THR A 22 -2.71 9.09 -11.88
CA THR A 22 -2.28 10.40 -12.41
C THR A 22 -1.98 11.39 -11.28
N GLN A 23 -2.84 11.44 -10.26
CA GLN A 23 -2.63 12.28 -9.08
C GLN A 23 -1.41 11.83 -8.28
N LEU A 24 -1.25 10.52 -8.08
CA LEU A 24 -0.09 9.93 -7.41
C LEU A 24 1.22 10.31 -8.10
N ARG A 25 1.32 10.18 -9.43
CA ARG A 25 2.53 10.60 -10.17
C ARG A 25 2.86 12.07 -9.96
N LYS A 26 1.84 12.93 -9.96
CA LYS A 26 2.03 14.37 -9.69
C LYS A 26 2.51 14.60 -8.26
N ALA A 27 1.90 13.93 -7.28
CA ALA A 27 2.29 14.02 -5.88
C ALA A 27 3.73 13.54 -5.64
N VAL A 28 4.10 12.40 -6.24
CA VAL A 28 5.47 11.88 -6.22
C VAL A 28 6.45 12.89 -6.81
N ALA A 29 6.16 13.47 -7.97
CA ALA A 29 7.04 14.47 -8.58
C ALA A 29 7.25 15.70 -7.69
N ILE A 30 6.18 16.22 -7.07
CA ILE A 30 6.24 17.35 -6.14
C ILE A 30 7.08 17.00 -4.91
N ALA A 31 6.78 15.86 -4.27
CA ALA A 31 7.46 15.42 -3.07
C ALA A 31 8.94 15.15 -3.31
N ARG A 32 9.31 14.50 -4.43
CA ARG A 32 10.71 14.23 -4.78
C ARG A 32 11.51 15.51 -5.07
N ALA A 33 10.87 16.53 -5.63
CA ALA A 33 11.50 17.84 -5.83
C ALA A 33 11.77 18.58 -4.50
N ALA A 34 10.89 18.43 -3.52
CA ALA A 34 11.02 19.08 -2.21
C ALA A 34 11.93 18.32 -1.24
N ASN A 35 11.74 17.00 -1.14
CA ASN A 35 12.51 16.12 -0.28
C ASN A 35 12.64 14.72 -0.93
N PRO A 36 13.78 14.38 -1.54
CA PRO A 36 13.95 13.09 -2.22
C PRO A 36 13.91 11.88 -1.29
N ARG A 37 14.01 12.09 0.04
CA ARG A 37 14.03 11.02 1.04
C ARG A 37 12.69 10.79 1.75
N ILE A 38 11.67 11.61 1.49
CA ILE A 38 10.36 11.43 2.12
C ILE A 38 9.72 10.12 1.66
N ILE A 39 9.21 9.32 2.60
CA ILE A 39 8.48 8.10 2.26
C ILE A 39 7.07 8.48 1.81
N LEU A 40 6.64 7.98 0.66
CA LEU A 40 5.30 8.18 0.13
C LEU A 40 4.54 6.87 0.16
N GLU A 41 3.41 6.87 0.84
CA GLU A 41 2.51 5.72 0.94
C GLU A 41 1.23 6.01 0.18
N ALA A 42 0.80 5.13 -0.73
CA ALA A 42 -0.52 5.23 -1.35
C ALA A 42 -1.54 4.37 -0.59
N SER A 43 -2.75 4.90 -0.36
CA SER A 43 -3.83 4.20 0.34
C SER A 43 -5.18 4.43 -0.34
N GLY A 44 -6.18 3.65 0.05
CA GLY A 44 -7.55 3.72 -0.44
C GLY A 44 -7.78 2.93 -1.74
N GLY A 45 -8.86 2.13 -1.76
CA GLY A 45 -9.31 1.44 -2.98
C GLY A 45 -8.31 0.45 -3.60
N VAL A 46 -7.36 -0.09 -2.83
CA VAL A 46 -6.32 -0.99 -3.34
C VAL A 46 -6.91 -2.37 -3.63
N THR A 47 -6.83 -2.80 -4.88
CA THR A 47 -7.21 -4.13 -5.38
C THR A 47 -6.07 -4.74 -6.20
N LEU A 48 -6.17 -6.02 -6.59
CA LEU A 48 -5.16 -6.66 -7.43
C LEU A 48 -5.03 -6.00 -8.81
N GLU A 49 -6.12 -5.41 -9.31
CA GLU A 49 -6.16 -4.70 -10.58
C GLU A 49 -5.51 -3.31 -10.49
N THR A 50 -5.68 -2.62 -9.35
CA THR A 50 -5.20 -1.23 -9.18
C THR A 50 -3.78 -1.13 -8.63
N VAL A 51 -3.34 -2.11 -7.82
CA VAL A 51 -2.06 -2.06 -7.08
C VAL A 51 -0.85 -1.85 -7.99
N ARG A 52 -0.82 -2.48 -9.17
CA ARG A 52 0.28 -2.29 -10.14
C ARG A 52 0.37 -0.84 -10.61
N GLY A 53 -0.77 -0.27 -11.00
CA GLY A 53 -0.84 1.10 -11.49
C GLY A 53 -0.43 2.13 -10.43
N MET A 54 -0.70 1.83 -9.15
CA MET A 54 -0.23 2.64 -8.01
C MET A 54 1.27 2.49 -7.80
N ALA A 55 1.81 1.27 -7.82
CA ALA A 55 3.25 1.02 -7.64
C ALA A 55 4.11 1.70 -8.72
N GLU A 56 3.64 1.67 -9.97
CA GLU A 56 4.33 2.30 -11.12
C GLU A 56 4.35 3.84 -11.05
N THR A 57 3.66 4.46 -10.08
CA THR A 57 3.72 5.92 -9.90
C THR A 57 4.97 6.41 -9.18
N GLY A 58 5.73 5.50 -8.54
CA GLY A 58 6.94 5.83 -7.79
C GLY A 58 6.71 6.11 -6.31
N VAL A 59 5.56 5.73 -5.76
CA VAL A 59 5.34 5.64 -4.31
C VAL A 59 6.19 4.51 -3.72
N ASP A 60 6.58 4.67 -2.46
CA ASP A 60 7.47 3.74 -1.76
C ASP A 60 6.69 2.59 -1.11
N LEU A 61 5.48 2.90 -0.62
CA LEU A 61 4.60 1.97 0.09
C LEU A 61 3.19 1.99 -0.48
N ILE A 62 2.48 0.88 -0.34
CA ILE A 62 1.04 0.79 -0.61
C ILE A 62 0.40 0.05 0.56
N SER A 63 -0.56 0.69 1.24
CA SER A 63 -1.37 0.02 2.26
C SER A 63 -2.68 -0.48 1.68
N SER A 64 -3.04 -1.71 2.04
CA SER A 64 -4.32 -2.30 1.69
C SER A 64 -5.00 -2.84 2.93
N GLY A 65 -6.11 -2.21 3.31
CA GLY A 65 -6.94 -2.73 4.40
C GLY A 65 -7.48 -4.13 4.11
N ALA A 66 -7.65 -4.50 2.83
CA ALA A 66 -8.20 -5.80 2.44
C ALA A 66 -7.38 -6.98 2.96
N LEU A 67 -6.11 -6.77 3.29
CA LEU A 67 -5.24 -7.76 3.91
C LEU A 67 -5.67 -8.18 5.33
N THR A 68 -6.53 -7.40 6.00
CA THR A 68 -6.99 -7.68 7.35
C THR A 68 -8.51 -7.80 7.44
N HIS A 69 -9.27 -6.76 7.08
CA HIS A 69 -10.72 -6.75 7.26
C HIS A 69 -11.50 -7.55 6.20
N SER A 70 -10.83 -8.03 5.15
CA SER A 70 -11.45 -8.80 4.06
C SER A 70 -10.57 -9.93 3.55
N ALA A 71 -9.61 -10.38 4.37
CA ALA A 71 -8.76 -11.50 4.02
C ALA A 71 -9.60 -12.78 3.97
N LYS A 72 -9.52 -13.51 2.85
CA LYS A 72 -10.15 -14.82 2.74
C LYS A 72 -9.40 -15.82 3.61
N THR A 73 -10.13 -16.63 4.35
CA THR A 73 -9.57 -17.77 5.09
C THR A 73 -9.01 -18.80 4.11
N LEU A 74 -7.82 -19.31 4.41
CA LEU A 74 -7.29 -20.49 3.73
C LEU A 74 -7.99 -21.73 4.30
N ASP A 75 -8.54 -22.58 3.42
CA ASP A 75 -9.12 -23.85 3.82
C ASP A 75 -8.00 -24.87 4.07
N VAL A 76 -7.85 -25.29 5.32
CA VAL A 76 -6.77 -26.20 5.76
C VAL A 76 -7.39 -27.31 6.60
N GLY A 77 -7.16 -28.56 6.18
CA GLY A 77 -7.55 -29.78 6.88
C GLY A 77 -6.34 -30.53 7.42
N PHE A 78 -6.52 -31.24 8.54
CA PHE A 78 -5.52 -32.14 9.10
C PHE A 78 -5.97 -33.59 8.87
N ASP A 79 -5.33 -34.29 7.94
CA ASP A 79 -5.57 -35.70 7.68
C ASP A 79 -4.64 -36.56 8.54
N PHE A 80 -5.21 -37.34 9.44
CA PHE A 80 -4.47 -38.26 10.30
C PHE A 80 -4.73 -39.70 9.88
N GLN A 81 -3.66 -40.46 9.58
CA GLN A 81 -3.74 -41.90 9.35
C GLN A 81 -3.32 -42.63 10.63
N ASN A 82 -4.25 -43.43 11.17
CA ASN A 82 -3.99 -44.26 12.33
C ASN A 82 -3.57 -45.66 11.84
N GLU A 83 -2.26 -45.92 11.76
CA GLU A 83 -1.76 -47.27 11.53
C GLU A 83 -1.89 -48.06 12.84
N THR A 84 -2.89 -48.95 12.92
CA THR A 84 -2.94 -49.93 14.01
C THR A 84 -1.89 -50.99 13.71
N LEU A 85 -0.76 -50.93 14.42
CA LEU A 85 0.22 -52.02 14.46
C LEU A 85 -0.43 -53.21 15.17
N PHE A 86 -0.65 -54.30 14.42
CA PHE A 86 -1.00 -55.62 14.95
C PHE A 86 0.19 -56.26 15.67
#